data_AF-A0A8X6G6J8-F1
#
_entry.id   AF-A0A8X6G6J8-F1
#
_cell.length_a   1.000
_cell.length_b   1.000
_cell.length_c   1.000
_cell.angle_alpha   90.00
_cell.angle_beta   90.00
_cell.angle_gamma   90.00
#
_symmetry.space_group_name_H-M   'P 1'
#
loop_
_entity.id
_entity.type
_entity.pdbx_description
1 polymer ?
#
loop_
_entity_poly.entity_id
_entity_poly.type
_entity_poly.pdbx_seq_one_letter_code
_entity_poly.pdbx_strand_id
1 'polypeptide(L)'
;MLTAGLFYKDTASKHDLVELTNVADNVNSGYQTRYNICKDSKLMDLIGPLHFDLGNQSKFLINSVNLRIKLERNKDSFTMMSATHDFKMVIQHASLFVRKVKVAPSIMIGHETALGNGAIKMPIRQTEVKSFLQECNP
;
A
#
# COMPACT_ATOMS: atom_id res chain seq x y z
N MET A 1 7.82 -8.19 -7.49
CA MET A 1 6.64 -7.35 -7.21
C MET A 1 6.95 -6.10 -6.37
N LEU A 2 7.98 -6.09 -5.53
CA LEU A 2 8.28 -4.93 -4.67
C LEU A 2 8.76 -3.69 -5.45
N THR A 3 9.59 -3.87 -6.47
CA THR A 3 10.09 -2.76 -7.31
C THR A 3 9.00 -2.05 -8.12
N ALA A 4 7.91 -2.76 -8.47
CA ALA A 4 6.76 -2.18 -9.16
C ALA A 4 5.95 -1.20 -8.27
N GLY A 5 6.11 -1.31 -6.95
CA GLY A 5 5.63 -0.34 -5.96
C GLY A 5 6.71 0.62 -5.50
N LEU A 6 7.77 0.81 -6.29
CA LEU A 6 8.91 1.69 -5.99
C LEU A 6 9.72 1.31 -4.73
N PHE A 7 9.64 0.06 -4.27
CA PHE A 7 10.45 -0.40 -3.13
C PHE A 7 11.85 -0.81 -3.58
N TYR A 8 12.84 -0.10 -3.05
CA TYR A 8 14.27 -0.40 -3.18
C TYR A 8 14.89 -0.42 -1.78
N LYS A 9 15.65 -1.47 -1.48
CA LYS A 9 16.21 -1.68 -0.14
C LYS A 9 17.19 -0.55 0.21
N ASP A 10 16.93 0.11 1.32
CA ASP A 10 17.82 1.14 1.85
C ASP A 10 19.12 0.53 2.41
N THR A 11 20.17 1.34 2.47
CA THR A 11 21.45 0.94 3.05
C THR A 11 21.35 0.88 4.58
N ALA A 12 21.89 -0.18 5.18
CA ALA A 12 21.85 -0.37 6.64
C ALA A 12 22.44 0.84 7.37
N SER A 13 21.77 1.27 8.44
CA SER A 13 22.11 2.44 9.25
C SER A 13 22.09 3.80 8.52
N LYS A 14 21.52 3.85 7.30
CA LYS A 14 21.48 5.06 6.46
C LYS A 14 20.08 5.37 5.92
N HIS A 15 19.05 4.79 6.53
CA HIS A 15 17.67 4.86 6.03
C HIS A 15 17.12 6.30 6.04
N ASP A 16 17.54 7.15 6.98
CA ASP A 16 17.13 8.56 7.05
C ASP A 16 17.97 9.50 6.17
N LEU A 17 19.04 8.99 5.53
CA LEU A 17 19.92 9.82 4.70
C LEU A 17 19.29 10.09 3.33
N VAL A 18 19.22 11.37 2.97
CA VAL A 18 18.66 11.90 1.72
C VAL A 18 19.73 12.51 0.79
N GLU A 19 21.00 12.19 1.05
CA GLU A 19 22.16 12.65 0.28
C GLU A 19 22.24 11.96 -1.09
N LEU A 20 22.40 12.75 -2.15
CA LEU A 20 22.50 12.27 -3.54
C LEU A 20 23.94 12.07 -4.01
N THR A 21 24.90 12.62 -3.27
CA THR A 21 26.32 12.60 -3.60
C THR A 21 27.04 11.50 -2.79
N ASN A 22 28.04 10.86 -3.40
CA ASN A 22 28.92 9.91 -2.71
C ASN A 22 29.92 10.65 -1.80
N VAL A 23 29.40 11.47 -0.88
CA VAL A 23 30.23 12.10 0.14
C VAL A 23 30.44 11.06 1.24
N ALA A 24 31.60 10.40 1.20
CA ALA A 24 32.13 9.49 2.23
C ALA A 24 31.14 8.44 2.76
N ASP A 25 30.94 7.34 2.04
CA ASP A 25 30.11 6.18 2.43
C ASP A 25 28.68 6.48 2.91
N ASN A 26 28.20 7.73 2.98
CA ASN A 26 26.97 8.12 3.65
C ASN A 26 25.74 8.09 2.73
N VAL A 27 25.73 7.10 1.84
CA VAL A 27 24.74 6.99 0.80
C VAL A 27 23.69 5.95 1.14
N ASN A 28 22.44 6.36 1.00
CA ASN A 28 21.32 5.44 0.92
C ASN A 28 21.06 5.05 -0.55
N SER A 29 21.51 3.86 -0.94
CA SER A 29 21.34 3.33 -2.30
C SER A 29 19.87 3.20 -2.71
N GLY A 30 19.00 2.85 -1.76
CA GLY A 30 17.56 2.70 -1.98
C GLY A 30 16.89 4.05 -2.28
N TYR A 31 17.22 5.07 -1.48
CA TYR A 31 16.79 6.45 -1.73
C TYR A 31 17.29 6.99 -3.08
N GLN A 32 18.58 6.87 -3.40
CA GLN A 32 19.12 7.37 -4.68
C GLN A 32 18.45 6.74 -5.90
N THR A 33 18.13 5.45 -5.82
CA THR A 33 17.43 4.75 -6.90
C THR A 33 16.03 5.34 -7.09
N ARG A 34 15.27 5.50 -6.00
CA ARG A 34 13.93 6.11 -6.03
C ARG A 34 13.97 7.56 -6.54
N TYR A 35 14.91 8.36 -6.04
CA TYR A 35 15.11 9.73 -6.49
C TYR A 35 15.36 9.80 -8.00
N ASN A 36 16.25 8.96 -8.54
CA ASN A 36 16.56 8.98 -9.97
C ASN A 36 15.38 8.57 -10.86
N ILE A 37 14.44 7.79 -10.34
CA ILE A 37 13.19 7.44 -11.03
C ILE A 37 12.23 8.64 -11.05
N CYS A 38 12.11 9.36 -9.92
CA CYS A 38 11.13 10.43 -9.72
C CYS A 38 11.61 11.84 -10.09
N LYS A 39 12.93 12.06 -10.24
CA LYS A 39 13.50 13.38 -10.52
C LYS A 39 12.92 13.99 -11.79
N ASP A 40 13.01 15.31 -11.90
CA ASP A 40 12.53 16.09 -13.05
C ASP A 40 11.00 15.98 -13.26
N SER A 41 10.24 15.68 -12.19
CA SER A 41 8.78 15.53 -12.23
C SER A 41 8.28 14.47 -13.22
N LYS A 42 9.05 13.39 -13.40
CA LYS A 42 8.68 12.30 -14.29
C LYS A 42 7.40 11.61 -13.83
N LEU A 43 6.54 11.29 -14.79
CA LEU A 43 5.41 10.41 -14.55
C LEU A 43 5.92 8.99 -14.31
N MET A 44 5.35 8.35 -13.30
CA MET A 44 5.69 6.98 -12.90
C MET A 44 4.41 6.19 -12.65
N ASP A 45 4.40 4.96 -13.15
CA ASP A 45 3.31 4.02 -12.92
C ASP A 45 3.68 3.10 -11.76
N LEU A 46 2.81 3.03 -10.76
CA LEU A 46 2.96 2.17 -9.60
C LEU A 46 1.86 1.11 -9.61
N ILE A 47 2.26 -0.13 -9.37
CA ILE A 47 1.31 -1.25 -9.20
C ILE A 47 1.67 -2.04 -7.97
N GLY A 48 0.68 -2.24 -7.10
CA GLY A 48 0.82 -2.97 -5.87
C GLY A 48 -0.52 -3.47 -5.35
N PRO A 49 -0.51 -4.42 -4.42
CA PRO A 49 -1.72 -4.84 -3.73
C PRO A 49 -2.26 -3.70 -2.86
N LEU A 50 -3.58 -3.57 -2.80
CA LEU A 50 -4.21 -2.71 -1.80
C LEU A 50 -4.22 -3.46 -0.46
N HIS A 51 -3.48 -2.96 0.52
CA HIS A 51 -3.40 -3.56 1.86
C HIS A 51 -4.52 -3.03 2.76
N PHE A 52 -5.48 -3.89 3.10
CA PHE A 52 -6.57 -3.61 4.04
C PHE A 52 -7.02 -4.93 4.68
N ASP A 53 -7.57 -4.86 5.89
CA ASP A 53 -7.83 -6.06 6.71
C ASP A 53 -8.75 -7.09 6.01
N LEU A 54 -9.79 -6.63 5.30
CA LEU A 54 -10.70 -7.50 4.54
C LEU A 54 -10.06 -8.09 3.26
N GLY A 55 -9.02 -7.46 2.73
CA GLY A 55 -8.24 -7.99 1.60
C GLY A 55 -7.23 -9.07 2.01
N ASN A 56 -6.88 -9.13 3.30
CA ASN A 56 -5.87 -10.03 3.84
C ASN A 56 -6.45 -11.34 4.43
N GLN A 57 -7.76 -11.56 4.34
CA GLN A 57 -8.40 -12.80 4.79
C GLN A 57 -8.48 -13.87 3.68
N SER A 58 -8.64 -15.14 4.06
CA SER A 58 -8.48 -16.30 3.16
C SER A 58 -9.70 -16.65 2.28
N LYS A 59 -10.86 -16.05 2.54
CA LYS A 59 -12.13 -16.26 1.84
C LYS A 59 -12.32 -15.25 0.71
N PHE A 60 -12.98 -15.66 -0.36
CA PHE A 60 -13.41 -14.72 -1.39
C PHE A 60 -14.65 -13.94 -0.94
N LEU A 61 -14.77 -12.72 -1.47
CA LEU A 61 -16.00 -11.96 -1.35
C LEU A 61 -17.10 -12.66 -2.15
N ILE A 62 -18.27 -12.84 -1.55
CA ILE A 62 -19.43 -13.43 -2.23
C ILE A 62 -20.01 -12.49 -3.28
N ASN A 63 -20.74 -13.06 -4.24
CA ASN A 63 -21.47 -12.29 -5.23
C ASN A 63 -22.51 -11.38 -4.56
N SER A 64 -22.86 -10.30 -5.25
CA SER A 64 -23.90 -9.35 -4.84
C SER A 64 -23.64 -8.59 -3.53
N VAL A 65 -22.37 -8.45 -3.14
CA VAL A 65 -21.96 -7.53 -2.06
C VAL A 65 -21.47 -6.21 -2.64
N ASN A 66 -22.06 -5.12 -2.16
CA ASN A 66 -21.61 -3.77 -2.49
C ASN A 66 -20.38 -3.41 -1.66
N LEU A 67 -19.26 -3.17 -2.32
CA LEU A 67 -18.01 -2.75 -1.67
C LEU A 67 -17.72 -1.30 -2.04
N ARG A 68 -17.52 -0.47 -1.01
CA ARG A 68 -17.07 0.92 -1.16
C ARG A 68 -15.67 1.02 -0.57
N ILE A 69 -14.70 1.30 -1.43
CA ILE A 69 -13.31 1.55 -1.02
C ILE A 69 -13.07 3.06 -1.15
N LYS A 70 -12.73 3.71 -0.03
CA LYS A 70 -12.31 5.11 0.01
C LYS A 70 -10.83 5.15 0.34
N LEU A 71 -10.04 5.77 -0.54
CA LEU A 71 -8.62 5.99 -0.33
C LEU A 71 -8.41 7.47 -0.01
N GLU A 72 -7.85 7.76 1.15
CA GLU A 72 -7.49 9.11 1.55
C GLU A 72 -5.97 9.29 1.41
N ARG A 73 -5.57 10.37 0.74
CA ARG A 73 -4.16 10.67 0.49
C ARG A 73 -3.58 11.41 1.68
N ASN A 74 -2.40 10.99 2.12
CA ASN A 74 -1.61 11.74 3.10
C ASN A 74 -1.17 13.11 2.52
N LYS A 75 -0.84 14.05 3.42
CA LYS A 75 -0.27 15.35 3.04
C LYS A 75 1.06 15.15 2.30
N ASP A 76 1.36 16.03 1.35
CA ASP A 76 2.57 15.91 0.52
C ASP A 76 3.85 15.73 1.36
N SER A 77 3.97 16.46 2.48
CA SER A 77 5.08 16.36 3.44
C SER A 77 5.39 14.95 3.96
N PHE A 78 4.42 14.02 3.91
CA PHE A 78 4.58 12.64 4.38
C PHE A 78 4.56 11.62 3.23
N THR A 79 4.58 12.05 1.98
CA THR A 79 4.45 11.14 0.82
C THR A 79 5.79 10.74 0.21
N MET A 80 6.81 11.60 0.26
CA MET A 80 8.15 11.29 -0.24
C MET A 80 9.22 11.78 0.74
N MET A 81 10.39 11.14 0.69
CA MET A 81 11.59 11.63 1.37
C MET A 81 12.25 12.69 0.48
N SER A 82 12.64 13.82 1.06
CA SER A 82 13.37 14.89 0.39
C SER A 82 14.19 15.66 1.41
N ALA A 83 15.31 16.25 1.00
CA ALA A 83 16.05 17.20 1.83
C ALA A 83 15.31 18.54 1.97
N THR A 84 14.71 19.01 0.88
CA THR A 84 14.14 20.35 0.74
C THR A 84 12.63 20.41 0.99
N HIS A 85 11.95 19.26 0.96
CA HIS A 85 10.49 19.13 1.18
C HIS A 85 9.63 19.99 0.22
N ASP A 86 10.20 20.38 -0.92
CA ASP A 86 9.64 21.29 -1.93
C ASP A 86 8.99 20.54 -3.10
N PHE A 87 8.27 19.45 -2.80
CA PHE A 87 7.68 18.59 -3.81
C PHE A 87 6.15 18.53 -3.68
N LYS A 88 5.50 18.22 -4.80
CA LYS A 88 4.06 17.99 -4.88
C LYS A 88 3.80 16.66 -5.56
N MET A 89 3.00 15.81 -4.93
CA MET A 89 2.56 14.55 -5.52
C MET A 89 1.17 14.76 -6.15
N VAL A 90 1.02 14.36 -7.41
CA VAL A 90 -0.26 14.45 -8.14
C VAL A 90 -0.59 13.08 -8.71
N ILE A 91 -1.76 12.56 -8.36
CA ILE A 91 -2.28 11.32 -8.94
C ILE A 91 -2.97 11.68 -10.25
N GLN A 92 -2.36 11.31 -11.38
CA GLN A 92 -2.96 11.54 -12.70
C GLN A 92 -4.08 10.55 -13.00
N HIS A 93 -3.85 9.27 -12.69
CA HIS A 93 -4.79 8.18 -12.92
C HIS A 93 -4.64 7.12 -11.83
N ALA A 94 -5.75 6.51 -11.43
CA ALA A 94 -5.77 5.40 -10.49
C ALA A 94 -6.80 4.36 -10.96
N SER A 95 -6.44 3.08 -10.87
CA SER A 95 -7.31 1.97 -11.24
C SER A 95 -7.14 0.82 -10.26
N LEU A 96 -8.23 0.12 -9.97
CA LEU A 96 -8.24 -1.05 -9.11
C LEU A 96 -8.54 -2.30 -9.92
N PHE A 97 -7.58 -3.22 -9.99
CA PHE A 97 -7.76 -4.51 -10.64
C PHE A 97 -8.27 -5.53 -9.61
N VAL A 98 -9.50 -6.01 -9.80
CA VAL A 98 -10.11 -7.01 -8.94
C VAL A 98 -10.17 -8.36 -9.65
N ARG A 99 -9.68 -9.42 -9.00
CA ARG A 99 -9.76 -10.78 -9.53
C ARG A 99 -11.15 -11.36 -9.26
N LYS A 100 -11.87 -11.74 -10.32
CA LYS A 100 -13.14 -12.47 -10.24
C LYS A 100 -12.91 -13.96 -10.46
N VAL A 101 -13.43 -14.79 -9.54
CA VAL A 101 -13.39 -16.25 -9.67
C VAL A 101 -14.71 -16.72 -10.30
N LYS A 102 -14.63 -17.55 -11.34
CA LYS A 102 -15.79 -18.24 -11.91
C LYS A 102 -16.03 -19.53 -11.11
N VAL A 103 -17.23 -19.67 -10.58
CA VAL A 103 -17.62 -20.79 -9.72
C VAL A 103 -18.62 -21.68 -10.47
N ALA A 104 -18.58 -22.99 -10.25
CA ALA A 104 -19.50 -23.93 -10.89
C ALA A 104 -20.96 -23.65 -10.45
N PRO A 105 -21.97 -23.84 -11.32
CA PRO A 105 -23.36 -23.52 -11.00
C PRO A 105 -23.90 -24.21 -9.74
N SER A 106 -23.56 -25.49 -9.53
CA SER A 106 -23.96 -26.25 -8.34
C SER A 106 -23.47 -25.62 -7.03
N ILE A 107 -22.27 -25.04 -7.03
CA ILE A 107 -21.69 -24.36 -5.87
C ILE A 107 -22.37 -23.00 -5.64
N MET A 108 -22.74 -22.28 -6.71
CA MET A 108 -23.50 -21.03 -6.57
C MET A 108 -24.87 -21.26 -5.91
N ILE A 109 -25.60 -22.29 -6.34
CA ILE A 109 -26.89 -22.69 -5.74
C ILE A 109 -26.70 -23.07 -4.27
N GLY A 110 -25.61 -23.80 -3.95
CA GLY A 110 -25.25 -24.12 -2.57
C GLY A 110 -25.00 -22.87 -1.72
N HIS A 111 -24.31 -21.86 -2.28
CA HIS A 111 -24.11 -20.58 -1.60
C HIS A 111 -25.41 -19.81 -1.37
N GLU A 112 -26.29 -19.74 -2.38
CA GLU A 112 -27.60 -19.08 -2.26
C GLU A 112 -28.46 -19.75 -1.18
N THR A 113 -28.51 -21.09 -1.16
CA THR A 113 -29.25 -21.85 -0.15
C THR A 113 -28.68 -21.62 1.25
N ALA A 114 -27.35 -21.62 1.40
CA ALA A 114 -26.71 -21.36 2.69
C ALA A 114 -26.97 -19.93 3.19
N LEU A 115 -26.94 -18.95 2.28
CA LEU A 115 -27.20 -17.54 2.58
C LEU A 115 -28.67 -17.26 2.93
N GLY A 116 -29.62 -18.03 2.39
CA GLY A 116 -31.02 -17.97 2.78
C GLY A 116 -31.26 -18.44 4.22
N ASN A 117 -30.42 -19.33 4.73
CA ASN A 117 -30.56 -19.93 6.07
C ASN A 117 -29.67 -19.25 7.13
N GLY A 118 -28.67 -18.46 6.74
CA GLY A 118 -27.75 -17.85 7.70
C GLY A 118 -26.76 -16.86 7.07
N ALA A 119 -26.06 -16.14 7.94
CA ALA A 119 -25.06 -15.15 7.54
C ALA A 119 -23.68 -15.79 7.31
N ILE A 120 -22.94 -15.27 6.32
CA ILE A 120 -21.53 -15.63 6.14
C ILE A 120 -20.66 -14.94 7.18
N LYS A 121 -19.75 -15.71 7.78
CA LYS A 121 -18.71 -15.20 8.68
C LYS A 121 -17.41 -15.01 7.89
N MET A 122 -17.01 -13.75 7.74
CA MET A 122 -15.72 -13.36 7.18
C MET A 122 -14.79 -12.95 8.33
N PRO A 123 -13.72 -13.73 8.62
CA PRO A 123 -12.80 -13.35 9.67
C PRO A 123 -12.01 -12.11 9.23
N ILE A 124 -12.03 -11.06 10.04
CA ILE A 124 -11.24 -9.85 9.83
C ILE A 124 -10.23 -9.77 10.95
N ARG A 125 -8.95 -9.82 10.61
CA ARG A 125 -7.89 -9.54 11.57
C ARG A 125 -7.60 -8.06 11.52
N GLN A 126 -8.06 -7.34 12.54
CA GLN A 126 -7.81 -5.91 12.64
C GLN A 126 -6.34 -5.66 12.99
N THR A 127 -5.72 -4.73 12.28
CA THR A 127 -4.37 -4.24 12.61
C THR A 127 -4.53 -2.95 13.41
N GLU A 128 -4.28 -3.00 14.71
CA GLU A 128 -4.29 -1.82 15.57
C GLU A 128 -2.90 -1.19 15.66
N VAL A 129 -2.82 0.13 15.38
CA VAL A 129 -1.64 0.93 15.68
C VAL A 129 -1.81 1.51 17.08
N LYS A 130 -0.94 1.14 18.00
CA LYS A 130 -0.87 1.73 19.35
C LYS A 130 0.27 2.73 19.39
N SER A 131 -0.04 3.99 19.65
CA SER A 131 0.95 5.05 19.83
C SER A 131 1.22 5.23 21.31
N PHE A 132 2.49 5.15 21.70
CA PHE A 132 2.94 5.45 23.04
C PHE A 132 3.73 6.76 22.99
N LEU A 133 3.38 7.71 23.84
CA LEU A 133 4.19 8.90 24.06
C LEU A 133 5.29 8.51 25.05
N GLN A 134 6.54 8.62 24.62
CA GLN A 134 7.69 8.48 25.50
C GLN A 134 8.18 9.88 25.85
N GLU A 135 8.11 10.23 27.14
CA GLU A 135 8.77 11.43 27.65
C GLU A 135 10.28 11.21 27.57
N CYS A 136 10.97 11.99 26.73
CA CYS A 136 12.42 12.12 26.81
C CYS A 136 12.72 12.99 28.03
N ASN A 137 13.15 12.36 29.11
CA ASN A 137 13.76 13.08 30.23
C ASN A 137 15.14 13.61 29.76
N PRO A 138 15.47 14.89 30.05
CA PRO A 138 16.70 15.53 29.59
C PRO A 138 17.97 14.92 30.18
#